data_AF-A0A1V5HJE5-F1
#
_entry.id   AF-A0A1V5HJE5-F1
#
_cell.length_a   1.000
_cell.length_b   1.000
_cell.length_c   1.000
_cell.angle_alpha   90.00
_cell.angle_beta   90.00
_cell.angle_gamma   90.00
#
_symmetry.space_group_name_H-M   'P 1'
#
loop_
_entity.id
_entity.type
_entity.pdbx_description
1 polymer ?
#
loop_
_entity_poly.entity_id
_entity_poly.type
_entity_poly.pdbx_seq_one_letter_code
_entity_poly.pdbx_strand_id
1 'polypeptide(L)' 'MNNKNTIPYSLESFATVPTGWTKFWRTCILYQIVRFFVIGLKVMRIVVGGHS' A
#
# COMPACT_ATOMS: atom_id res chain seq x y z
N MET A 1 -8.28 18.22 14.38
CA MET A 1 -7.38 17.05 14.35
C MET A 1 -5.98 17.53 14.70
N ASN A 2 -5.41 17.10 15.82
CA ASN A 2 -4.06 17.47 16.25
C ASN A 2 -3.03 16.82 15.29
N ASN A 3 -2.30 17.64 14.53
CA ASN A 3 -1.29 17.19 13.58
C ASN A 3 0.01 16.89 14.35
N LYS A 4 0.09 15.70 14.92
CA LYS A 4 1.26 15.17 15.67
C LYS A 4 2.58 15.10 14.88
N ASN A 5 2.50 15.28 13.55
CA ASN A 5 3.62 15.30 12.62
C ASN A 5 4.23 16.71 12.42
N THR A 6 3.78 17.73 13.17
CA THR A 6 4.46 19.04 13.25
C THR A 6 5.37 19.19 14.47
N ILE A 7 5.46 18.18 15.32
CA ILE A 7 6.31 18.19 16.52
C ILE A 7 7.69 17.64 16.12
N PRO A 8 8.77 18.44 16.20
CA PRO A 8 10.12 17.98 15.87
C PRO A 8 10.53 16.85 16.83
N TYR A 9 11.20 15.82 16.28
CA TYR A 9 11.72 14.64 17.01
C TYR A 9 10.65 13.67 17.58
N SER A 10 9.39 13.74 17.17
CA SER A 10 8.43 12.67 17.47
C SER A 10 8.75 11.42 16.65
N LEU A 11 8.56 10.22 17.20
CA LEU A 11 8.72 8.93 16.47
C LEU A 11 7.93 8.92 15.15
N GLU A 12 6.82 9.68 15.13
CA GLU A 12 5.91 9.86 14.01
C GLU A 12 6.44 10.83 12.95
N SER A 13 7.27 11.80 13.34
CA SER A 13 7.91 12.78 12.45
C SER A 13 9.09 12.19 11.67
N PHE A 14 9.68 11.07 12.11
CA PHE A 14 10.72 10.36 11.36
C PHE A 14 10.15 9.52 10.22
N ALA A 15 8.85 9.22 10.24
CA ALA A 15 8.21 8.53 9.13
C ALA A 15 8.10 9.49 7.93
N THR A 16 8.59 9.07 6.76
CA THR A 16 8.32 9.78 5.52
C THR A 16 6.82 9.83 5.30
N VAL A 17 6.24 11.03 5.37
CA VAL A 17 4.85 11.25 5.02
C VAL A 17 4.71 10.89 3.54
N PRO A 18 3.79 9.99 3.16
CA PRO A 18 3.65 9.61 1.77
C PRO A 18 3.31 10.86 0.95
N THR A 19 4.12 11.13 -0.07
CA THR A 19 3.86 12.20 -1.02
C THR A 19 2.48 12.04 -1.64
N GLY A 20 1.85 13.16 -2.03
CA GLY A 20 0.51 13.15 -2.63
C GLY A 20 0.39 12.18 -3.81
N TRP A 21 1.47 12.00 -4.57
CA TRP A 21 1.58 11.01 -5.64
C TRP A 21 1.49 9.56 -5.11
N THR A 22 2.25 9.23 -4.07
CA THR A 22 2.22 7.91 -3.41
C THR A 22 0.82 7.62 -2.85
N LYS A 23 0.14 8.64 -2.30
CA LYS A 23 -1.24 8.52 -1.82
C LYS A 23 -2.24 8.31 -2.96
N PHE A 24 -2.06 9.00 -4.09
CA PHE A 24 -2.91 8.84 -5.27
C PHE A 24 -2.94 7.40 -5.76
N TRP A 25 -1.77 6.80 -6.03
CA TRP A 25 -1.67 5.39 -6.43
C TRP A 25 -2.26 4.42 -5.40
N ARG A 26 -2.24 4.80 -4.12
CA ARG A 26 -2.86 4.02 -3.03
C ARG A 26 -4.37 4.16 -2.99
N THR A 27 -4.96 5.27 -3.41
CA THR A 27 -6.41 5.53 -3.39
C THR A 27 -7.12 5.23 -4.71
N CYS A 28 -6.39 5.09 -5.83
CA CYS A 28 -6.98 4.77 -7.13
C CYS A 28 -7.73 3.43 -7.11
N ILE A 29 -9.06 3.47 -7.04
CA ILE A 29 -9.93 2.27 -6.97
C ILE A 29 -9.76 1.38 -8.20
N LEU A 30 -9.69 1.96 -9.40
CA LEU A 30 -9.45 1.20 -10.64
C LEU A 30 -8.13 0.42 -10.57
N TYR A 31 -7.07 1.05 -10.06
CA TYR A 31 -5.76 0.41 -9.90
C TYR A 31 -5.79 -0.68 -8.80
N GLN A 32 -6.52 -0.46 -7.72
CA GLN A 32 -6.74 -1.48 -6.68
C GLN A 32 -7.45 -2.72 -7.24
N ILE A 33 -8.48 -2.55 -8.08
CA ILE A 33 -9.23 -3.67 -8.69
C ILE A 33 -8.32 -4.50 -9.59
N VAL A 34 -7.58 -3.86 -10.51
CA VAL A 34 -6.64 -4.58 -11.40
C VAL A 34 -5.63 -5.38 -10.58
N ARG A 35 -5.07 -4.76 -9.54
CA ARG A 35 -4.05 -5.37 -8.70
C ARG A 35 -4.61 -6.49 -7.83
N PHE A 36 -5.87 -6.41 -7.40
CA PHE A 36 -6.58 -7.50 -6.72
C PHE A 36 -6.66 -8.74 -7.62
N PHE A 37 -7.05 -8.59 -8.89
CA PHE A 37 -7.07 -9.71 -9.83
C PHE A 37 -5.68 -10.27 -10.12
N VAL A 38 -4.69 -9.42 -10.38
CA VAL A 38 -3.31 -9.88 -10.67
C VAL A 38 -2.73 -10.67 -9.50
N ILE A 39 -2.88 -10.17 -8.28
CA ILE A 39 -2.40 -10.87 -7.07
C ILE A 39 -3.18 -12.15 -6.85
N GLY A 40 -4.52 -12.13 -6.98
CA GLY A 40 -5.36 -13.31 -6.83
C GLY A 40 -4.96 -14.43 -7.81
N LEU A 41 -4.79 -14.09 -9.09
CA LEU A 41 -4.31 -15.04 -10.10
C LEU A 41 -2.91 -15.56 -9.78
N LYS A 42 -2.00 -14.69 -9.34
CA LYS A 42 -0.63 -15.09 -8.98
C LYS A 42 -0.59 -16.03 -7.78
N VAL A 43 -1.38 -15.74 -6.74
CA VAL A 43 -1.51 -16.62 -5.57
C VAL A 43 -2.11 -17.96 -5.97
N MET A 44 -3.18 -17.98 -6.78
CA MET A 44 -3.75 -19.23 -7.29
C MET A 44 -2.74 -20.05 -8.08
N ARG A 45 -1.93 -19.42 -8.93
CA ARG A 45 -0.84 -20.10 -9.66
C ARG A 45 0.20 -20.69 -8.71
N ILE A 46 0.58 -19.98 -7.65
CA ILE A 46 1.54 -20.48 -6.65
C ILE A 46 0.94 -21.63 -5.85
N VAL A 47 -0.33 -21.52 -5.41
CA VAL A 47 -1.01 -22.57 -4.64
C VAL A 47 -1.16 -23.85 -5.48
N VAL A 48 -1.61 -23.73 -6.73
CA VAL A 48 -1.77 -24.88 -7.65
C VAL A 48 -0.41 -25.47 -8.05
N GLY A 49 0.60 -24.63 -8.28
CA GLY A 49 1.96 -25.08 -8.60
C GLY A 49 2.76 -25.57 -7.40
N GLY A 50 2.30 -25.29 -6.17
CA GLY A 50 2.92 -25.69 -4.91
C GLY A 50 2.50 -27.07 -4.41
N HIS A 51 1.66 -27.80 -5.16
CA HIS A 51 1.41 -29.23 -4.96
C HIS A 51 2.54 -30.09 -5.57
N SER A 52 3.80 -29.81 -5.18
CA SER A 52 4.97 -30.66 -5.44
C SER A 52 5.82 -30.79 -4.19
#